data_AF-A0A2R7M064-F1
#
_entry.id   AF-A0A2R7M064-F1
#
_cell.length_a   1.000
_cell.length_b   1.000
_cell.length_c   1.000
_cell.angle_alpha   90.00
_cell.angle_beta   90.00
_cell.angle_gamma   90.00
#
_symmetry.space_group_name_H-M   'P 1'
#
loop_
_entity.id
_entity.type
_entity.pdbx_description
1 polymer ?
#
loop_
_entity_poly.entity_id
_entity_poly.type
_entity_poly.pdbx_seq_one_letter_code
_entity_poly.pdbx_strand_id
1 'polypeptide(L)'
;MKQFTKDDTVMLLIDHQTGTLNFAANRPHEMIVSRTRALAKFATALNIPVVLTSSQEDHAQGPLIQDLQDLLPKEYADRVKREGITNAWDDE
;
A
#
# COMPACT_ATOMS: atom_id res chain seq x y z
N MET A 1 2.99 -26.94 1.42
CA MET A 1 3.02 -25.46 1.27
C MET A 1 4.01 -24.91 2.28
N LYS A 2 4.79 -23.89 1.91
CA LYS A 2 5.70 -23.20 2.83
C LYS A 2 4.87 -22.43 3.87
N GLN A 3 5.28 -22.47 5.15
CA GLN A 3 4.76 -21.57 6.17
C GLN A 3 5.64 -20.33 6.23
N PHE A 4 5.04 -19.15 6.16
CA PHE A 4 5.75 -17.87 6.24
C PHE A 4 5.99 -17.48 7.69
N THR A 5 7.15 -16.86 7.96
CA THR A 5 7.50 -16.28 9.24
C THR A 5 7.72 -14.77 9.08
N LYS A 6 7.72 -14.03 10.18
CA LYS A 6 8.03 -12.59 10.13
C LYS A 6 9.44 -12.29 9.59
N ASP A 7 10.36 -13.25 9.73
CA ASP A 7 11.78 -13.07 9.38
C ASP A 7 12.06 -13.36 7.89
N ASP A 8 11.10 -13.94 7.16
CA ASP A 8 11.21 -14.27 5.74
C ASP A 8 10.14 -13.61 4.85
N THR A 9 9.47 -12.58 5.39
CA THR A 9 8.32 -11.93 4.78
C THR A 9 8.48 -10.42 4.76
N VAL A 10 7.93 -9.79 3.72
CA VAL A 10 7.71 -8.35 3.57
C VAL A 10 6.23 -8.10 3.29
N MET A 11 5.70 -6.97 3.78
CA MET A 11 4.39 -6.47 3.37
C MET A 11 4.57 -5.45 2.26
N LEU A 12 3.99 -5.72 1.09
CA LEU A 12 3.98 -4.78 -0.04
C LEU A 12 2.55 -4.28 -0.24
N LEU A 13 2.33 -2.97 -0.05
CA LEU A 13 1.03 -2.33 -0.26
C LEU A 13 1.11 -1.42 -1.48
N ILE A 14 0.44 -1.86 -2.55
CA ILE A 14 0.50 -1.22 -3.88
C ILE A 14 -0.74 -0.33 -4.06
N ASP A 15 -0.52 0.95 -4.37
CA ASP A 15 -1.48 1.87 -4.97
C ASP A 15 -2.83 2.00 -4.24
N HIS A 16 -2.80 1.97 -2.90
CA HIS A 16 -3.96 2.25 -2.06
C HIS A 16 -4.22 3.77 -2.01
N GLN A 17 -4.52 4.35 -3.18
CA GLN A 17 -4.65 5.79 -3.42
C GLN A 17 -6.12 6.21 -3.45
N THR A 18 -6.39 7.46 -3.06
CA THR A 18 -7.75 8.01 -2.95
C THR A 18 -8.54 7.96 -4.26
N GLY A 19 -7.88 8.24 -5.38
CA GLY A 19 -8.44 8.14 -6.73
C GLY A 19 -8.57 6.70 -7.20
N THR A 20 -7.52 5.89 -7.05
CA THR A 20 -7.48 4.48 -7.48
C THR A 20 -8.56 3.63 -6.82
N LEU A 21 -8.93 3.92 -5.57
CA LEU A 21 -10.02 3.23 -4.88
C LEU A 21 -11.35 3.30 -5.65
N ASN A 22 -11.61 4.38 -6.40
CA ASN A 22 -12.84 4.52 -7.19
C ASN A 22 -12.95 3.54 -8.36
N PHE A 23 -11.85 2.86 -8.72
CA PHE A 23 -11.86 1.83 -9.76
C PHE A 23 -12.26 0.44 -9.22
N ALA A 24 -12.31 0.26 -7.90
CA ALA A 24 -12.66 -1.01 -7.29
C ALA A 24 -14.19 -1.25 -7.32
N ALA A 25 -14.67 -2.04 -8.27
CA ALA A 25 -16.10 -2.31 -8.44
C ALA A 25 -16.64 -3.50 -7.61
N ASN A 26 -15.77 -4.39 -7.12
CA ASN A 26 -16.17 -5.66 -6.52
C ASN A 26 -16.26 -5.65 -4.99
N ARG A 27 -15.77 -4.60 -4.32
CA ARG A 27 -15.75 -4.47 -2.85
C ARG A 27 -16.05 -3.03 -2.43
N PRO A 28 -16.77 -2.81 -1.32
CA PRO A 28 -16.97 -1.47 -0.78
C PRO A 28 -15.64 -0.79 -0.40
N HIS A 29 -15.50 0.52 -0.67
CA HIS A 29 -14.28 1.26 -0.35
C HIS A 29 -13.90 1.17 1.13
N GLU A 30 -14.87 1.29 2.03
CA GLU A 30 -14.66 1.17 3.47
C GLU A 30 -14.05 -0.18 3.85
N MET A 31 -14.47 -1.26 3.17
CA MET A 31 -13.90 -2.59 3.39
C MET A 31 -12.44 -2.64 2.95
N ILE A 32 -12.10 -2.08 1.79
CA ILE A 32 -10.72 -2.03 1.30
C ILE A 32 -9.85 -1.27 2.31
N VAL A 33 -10.24 -0.05 2.67
CA VAL A 33 -9.52 0.80 3.66
C VAL A 33 -9.37 0.07 5.00
N SER A 34 -10.44 -0.54 5.52
CA SER A 34 -10.40 -1.29 6.77
C SER A 34 -9.42 -2.47 6.74
N ARG A 35 -9.30 -3.17 5.61
CA ARG A 35 -8.38 -4.30 5.45
C ARG A 35 -6.95 -3.83 5.23
N THR A 36 -6.73 -2.76 4.48
CA THR A 36 -5.42 -2.10 4.35
C THR A 36 -4.87 -1.68 5.71
N ARG A 37 -5.70 -1.05 6.55
CA ARG A 37 -5.32 -0.73 7.93
C ARG A 37 -4.96 -1.97 8.75
N ALA A 38 -5.72 -3.04 8.61
CA ALA A 38 -5.46 -4.28 9.34
C ALA A 38 -4.10 -4.88 8.92
N LEU A 39 -3.79 -4.89 7.62
CA LEU A 39 -2.51 -5.36 7.10
C LEU A 39 -1.33 -4.48 7.57
N ALA A 40 -1.49 -3.15 7.51
CA ALA A 40 -0.48 -2.21 8.00
C ALA A 40 -0.20 -2.44 9.49
N LYS A 41 -1.24 -2.45 10.33
CA LYS A 41 -1.11 -2.72 11.78
C LYS A 41 -0.50 -4.07 12.08
N PHE A 42 -0.88 -5.10 11.33
CA PHE A 42 -0.33 -6.45 11.48
C PHE A 42 1.17 -6.48 11.18
N ALA A 43 1.59 -5.88 10.06
CA ALA A 43 3.00 -5.82 9.70
C ALA A 43 3.82 -5.03 10.75
N THR A 44 3.34 -3.87 11.17
CA THR A 44 3.96 -3.06 12.23
C THR A 44 4.08 -3.84 13.54
N ALA A 45 3.00 -4.50 13.99
CA ALA A 45 2.99 -5.25 15.24
C ALA A 45 3.99 -6.42 15.26
N LEU A 46 4.26 -7.03 14.10
CA LEU A 46 5.21 -8.13 13.95
C LEU A 46 6.63 -7.68 13.57
N ASN A 47 6.84 -6.39 13.36
CA ASN A 47 8.08 -5.82 12.82
C ASN A 47 8.44 -6.40 11.43
N ILE A 48 7.41 -6.68 10.62
CA ILE A 48 7.59 -7.05 9.21
C ILE A 48 7.87 -5.77 8.42
N PRO A 49 8.93 -5.70 7.59
CA PRO A 49 9.18 -4.51 6.79
C PRO A 49 8.03 -4.26 5.82
N VAL A 50 7.63 -2.98 5.71
CA VAL A 50 6.56 -2.56 4.79
C VAL A 50 7.15 -1.71 3.68
N VAL A 51 6.75 -2.01 2.45
CA VAL A 51 7.03 -1.19 1.27
C VAL A 51 5.70 -0.65 0.75
N LEU A 52 5.66 0.65 0.52
CA LEU A 52 4.52 1.33 -0.09
C LEU A 52 4.90 1.79 -1.50
N THR A 53 3.98 1.65 -2.43
CA THR A 53 4.10 2.23 -3.77
C THR A 53 2.87 3.05 -4.12
N SER A 54 3.05 4.08 -4.93
CA SER A 54 1.97 4.84 -5.56
C SER A 54 2.21 4.98 -7.05
N SER A 55 1.15 5.09 -7.85
CA SER A 55 1.24 5.36 -9.29
C SER A 55 0.62 6.71 -9.62
N GLN A 56 1.37 7.59 -10.29
CA GLN A 56 0.90 8.91 -10.74
C GLN A 56 0.18 9.70 -9.64
N GLU A 57 0.75 9.75 -8.43
CA GLU A 57 0.05 10.27 -7.24
C GLU A 57 -0.33 11.76 -7.30
N ASP A 58 0.32 12.54 -8.18
CA ASP A 58 0.00 13.94 -8.42
C ASP A 58 -1.09 14.13 -9.52
N HIS A 59 -1.65 13.04 -10.04
CA HIS A 59 -2.73 13.04 -11.04
C HIS A 59 -4.06 12.55 -10.44
N ALA A 60 -4.98 12.07 -11.28
CA ALA A 60 -6.31 11.63 -10.88
C ALA A 60 -6.31 10.48 -9.85
N GLN A 61 -5.22 9.72 -9.77
CA GLN A 61 -5.02 8.64 -8.80
C GLN A 61 -4.89 9.20 -7.38
N GLY A 62 -4.33 10.40 -7.21
CA GLY A 62 -4.15 11.06 -5.92
C GLY A 62 -3.12 10.37 -5.01
N PRO A 63 -2.89 10.92 -3.80
CA PRO A 63 -1.96 10.33 -2.84
C PRO A 63 -2.49 9.00 -2.29
N LEU A 64 -1.61 8.22 -1.65
CA LEU A 64 -2.01 7.11 -0.78
C LEU A 64 -2.97 7.60 0.32
N ILE A 65 -3.93 6.77 0.71
CA ILE A 65 -4.92 7.10 1.75
C ILE A 65 -4.27 7.60 3.05
N GLN A 66 -4.92 8.55 3.71
CA GLN A 66 -4.43 9.17 4.95
C GLN A 66 -4.13 8.13 6.04
N ASP A 67 -4.94 7.06 6.13
CA ASP A 67 -4.75 5.98 7.09
C ASP A 67 -3.35 5.34 7.00
N LEU A 68 -2.74 5.27 5.80
CA LEU A 68 -1.38 4.76 5.63
C LEU A 68 -0.32 5.76 6.11
N GLN A 69 -0.54 7.07 5.91
CA GLN A 69 0.35 8.09 6.44
C GLN A 69 0.35 8.09 7.97
N ASP A 70 -0.82 7.91 8.57
CA ASP A 70 -0.97 7.92 10.03
C ASP A 70 -0.37 6.66 10.67
N LEU A 71 -0.49 5.49 10.02
CA LEU A 71 -0.02 4.21 10.54
C LEU A 71 1.45 3.91 10.21
N LEU A 72 1.93 4.36 9.05
CA LEU A 72 3.25 4.06 8.49
C LEU A 72 3.93 5.36 8.01
N PRO A 73 4.14 6.36 8.89
CA PRO A 73 4.57 7.70 8.46
C PRO A 73 5.94 7.69 7.77
N LYS A 74 6.85 6.81 8.19
CA LYS A 74 8.17 6.68 7.58
C LYS A 74 8.07 6.05 6.19
N GLU A 75 7.42 4.90 6.08
CA GLU A 75 7.25 4.19 4.81
C GLU A 75 6.39 5.00 3.83
N TYR A 76 5.47 5.82 4.35
CA TYR A 76 4.74 6.78 3.53
C TYR A 76 5.69 7.83 2.96
N ALA A 77 6.56 8.44 3.78
CA ALA A 77 7.54 9.41 3.29
C ALA A 77 8.53 8.79 2.28
N ASP A 78 8.98 7.57 2.54
CA ASP A 78 9.98 6.84 1.74
C ASP A 78 9.36 5.99 0.60
N ARG A 79 8.05 6.14 0.34
CA ARG A 79 7.32 5.31 -0.65
C ARG A 79 7.91 5.46 -2.06
N VAL A 80 7.79 4.40 -2.84
CA VAL A 80 8.17 4.43 -4.26
C VAL A 80 7.05 5.11 -5.06
N LYS A 81 7.36 6.25 -5.67
CA LYS A 81 6.43 7.04 -6.48
C LYS A 81 6.67 6.75 -7.96
N ARG A 82 5.75 6.03 -8.58
CA ARG A 82 5.92 5.48 -9.93
C ARG A 82 5.27 6.36 -10.99
N GLU A 83 5.99 6.66 -12.06
CA GLU A 83 5.52 7.52 -13.14
C GLU A 83 4.92 6.69 -14.29
N GLY A 84 3.64 6.37 -14.20
CA GLY A 84 2.88 5.81 -15.33
C GLY A 84 3.09 4.31 -15.61
N ILE A 85 4.08 3.66 -14.99
CA ILE A 85 4.27 2.21 -15.10
C ILE A 85 3.18 1.50 -14.29
N THR A 86 2.49 0.54 -14.89
CA THR A 86 1.41 -0.21 -14.21
C THR A 86 1.97 -1.30 -13.31
N ASN A 87 2.93 -2.08 -13.79
CA ASN A 87 3.58 -3.12 -13.01
C ASN A 87 4.61 -2.50 -12.05
N ALA A 88 4.40 -2.65 -10.74
CA ALA A 88 5.32 -2.12 -9.74
C ALA A 88 6.72 -2.74 -9.78
N TRP A 89 6.90 -3.88 -10.46
CA TRP A 89 8.19 -4.54 -10.62
C TRP A 89 9.01 -4.03 -11.80
N ASP A 90 8.37 -3.41 -12.80
CA ASP A 90 9.01 -2.95 -14.04
C ASP A 90 9.45 -1.48 -13.93
N ASP A 91 9.38 -0.90 -12.74
CA ASP A 91 9.82 0.46 -12.45
C ASP A 91 11.35 0.49 -12.26
N GLU A 92 12.05 1.37 -12.98
CA GLU A 92 13.52 1.51 -12.97
C GLU A 92 14.04 2.54 -11.95
#